data_AF-A0A2W4QK38-F1
#
_entry.id   AF-A0A2W4QK38-F1
#
_cell.length_a   1.000
_cell.length_b   1.000
_cell.length_c   1.000
_cell.angle_alpha   90.00
_cell.angle_beta   90.00
_cell.angle_gamma   90.00
#
_symmetry.space_group_name_H-M   'P 1'
#
loop_
_entity.id
_entity.type
_entity.pdbx_description
1 polymer ?
#
loop_
_entity_poly.entity_id
_entity_poly.type
_entity_poly.pdbx_seq_one_letter_code
_entity_poly.pdbx_strand_id
1 'polypeptide(L)'
;MYNDLLLNRLAAAPVDEDAEIQDLIAEIEELDNLLDPEAHELIRDLRPYIVTDDVYEDIDEQASFGDRLADKLASYAGSWKFIIGFSLAMVIWIAANATLADRAFDPFPFILLNLTLSTLAALQAPVILMAQNRQASKDRAVAQNDYKVNLKNEVEIADLHRKIDNLTDALATQTRLVNALVEARRKELSATIRVIESARSEQAANGNQAN
;
A
#
# COMPACT_ATOMS: atom_id res chain seq x y z
N MET A 1 -69.38 24.46 -22.66
CA MET A 1 -68.11 24.99 -23.18
C MET A 1 -67.15 25.43 -22.06
N TYR A 2 -67.03 24.66 -20.97
CA TYR A 2 -66.04 24.85 -19.88
C TYR A 2 -65.41 23.50 -19.46
N ASN A 3 -65.84 22.37 -20.06
CA ASN A 3 -65.33 21.05 -19.69
C ASN A 3 -64.09 20.64 -20.50
N ASP A 4 -63.88 21.24 -21.68
CA ASP A 4 -62.78 20.87 -22.58
C ASP A 4 -61.43 21.49 -22.20
N LEU A 5 -61.43 22.57 -21.39
CA LEU A 5 -60.20 23.25 -20.97
C LEU A 5 -59.51 22.60 -19.76
N LEU A 6 -60.24 21.79 -18.97
CA LEU A 6 -59.66 21.02 -17.87
C LEU A 6 -59.12 19.65 -18.34
N LEU A 7 -59.74 19.06 -19.37
CA LEU A 7 -59.26 17.81 -19.98
C LEU A 7 -57.97 18.02 -20.79
N ASN A 8 -57.77 19.19 -21.41
CA ASN A 8 -56.55 19.49 -22.17
C ASN A 8 -55.33 19.83 -21.28
N ARG A 9 -55.53 20.15 -19.99
CA ARG A 9 -54.44 20.31 -19.01
C ARG A 9 -54.11 19.03 -18.24
N LEU A 10 -55.02 18.04 -18.21
CA LEU A 10 -54.72 16.67 -17.75
C LEU A 10 -54.00 15.85 -18.83
N ALA A 11 -53.95 16.34 -20.07
CA ALA A 11 -53.17 15.81 -21.18
C ALA A 11 -51.84 16.56 -21.43
N ALA A 12 -51.47 17.50 -20.54
CA ALA A 12 -50.24 18.26 -20.66
C ALA A 12 -49.11 17.59 -19.86
N ALA A 13 -48.23 16.95 -20.61
CA ALA A 13 -46.99 16.26 -20.22
C ALA A 13 -47.21 14.97 -19.41
N PRO A 14 -47.07 13.77 -20.04
CA PRO A 14 -46.46 12.70 -19.28
C PRO A 14 -45.14 13.25 -18.75
N VAL A 15 -44.96 13.26 -17.43
CA VAL A 15 -43.61 13.22 -16.88
C VAL A 15 -43.08 11.92 -17.45
N ASP A 16 -42.26 12.03 -18.48
CA ASP A 16 -41.73 10.91 -19.24
C ASP A 16 -40.71 10.24 -18.31
N GLU A 17 -41.20 9.48 -17.33
CA GLU A 17 -40.40 8.75 -16.35
C GLU A 17 -39.40 7.86 -17.08
N ASP A 18 -39.74 7.39 -18.29
CA ASP A 18 -38.83 6.65 -19.16
C ASP A 18 -37.69 7.53 -19.69
N ALA A 19 -37.91 8.81 -20.00
CA ALA A 19 -36.85 9.74 -20.42
C ALA A 19 -35.91 10.14 -19.27
N GLU A 20 -36.45 10.35 -18.06
CA GLU A 20 -35.64 10.64 -16.87
C GLU A 20 -34.81 9.41 -16.44
N ILE A 21 -35.37 8.20 -16.57
CA ILE A 21 -34.65 6.95 -16.35
C ILE A 21 -33.57 6.74 -17.43
N GLN A 22 -33.84 7.06 -18.70
CA GLN A 22 -32.86 6.96 -19.78
C GLN A 22 -31.71 7.97 -19.60
N ASP A 23 -31.99 9.19 -19.16
CA ASP A 23 -30.97 10.19 -18.82
C ASP A 23 -30.09 9.73 -17.65
N LEU A 24 -30.69 9.18 -16.59
CA LEU A 24 -29.95 8.62 -15.45
C LEU A 24 -29.11 7.40 -15.86
N ILE A 25 -29.60 6.55 -16.76
CA ILE A 25 -28.84 5.41 -17.30
C ILE A 25 -27.65 5.91 -18.13
N ALA A 26 -27.85 6.92 -18.98
CA ALA A 26 -26.79 7.52 -19.77
C ALA A 26 -25.73 8.20 -18.88
N GLU A 27 -26.15 8.88 -17.81
CA GLU A 27 -25.25 9.51 -16.84
C GLU A 27 -24.45 8.46 -16.05
N ILE A 28 -25.05 7.33 -15.68
CA ILE A 28 -24.35 6.20 -15.04
C ILE A 28 -23.35 5.55 -16.02
N GLU A 29 -23.71 5.39 -17.29
CA GLU A 29 -22.86 4.79 -18.33
C GLU A 29 -21.68 5.72 -18.71
N GLU A 30 -21.88 7.04 -18.65
CA GLU A 30 -20.82 8.03 -18.78
C GLU A 30 -19.87 8.04 -17.57
N LEU A 31 -20.41 7.87 -16.36
CA LEU A 31 -19.62 7.79 -15.12
C LEU A 31 -18.77 6.50 -15.05
N ASP A 32 -19.28 5.38 -15.56
CA ASP A 32 -18.57 4.08 -15.64
C ASP A 32 -17.38 4.14 -16.62
N ASN A 33 -17.58 4.80 -17.77
CA ASN A 33 -16.51 5.01 -18.76
C ASN A 33 -15.37 5.92 -18.27
N LEU A 34 -15.63 6.83 -17.33
CA LEU A 34 -14.61 7.69 -16.75
C LEU A 34 -13.78 7.00 -15.65
N LEU A 35 -14.26 5.88 -15.09
CA LEU A 35 -13.66 5.26 -13.90
C LEU A 35 -12.56 4.22 -14.23
N ASP A 36 -12.50 3.70 -15.46
CA ASP A 36 -11.67 2.54 -15.82
C ASP A 36 -10.33 2.85 -16.55
N PRO A 37 -10.20 3.86 -17.44
CA PRO A 37 -8.97 4.08 -18.22
C PRO A 37 -7.81 4.70 -17.44
N GLU A 38 -8.05 5.74 -16.64
CA GLU A 38 -7.01 6.47 -15.90
C GLU A 38 -6.39 5.62 -14.78
N ALA A 39 -7.20 4.77 -14.14
CA ALA A 39 -6.73 3.87 -13.08
C ALA A 39 -5.74 2.83 -13.62
N HIS A 40 -5.97 2.31 -14.84
CA HIS A 40 -5.10 1.34 -15.48
C HIS A 40 -3.80 1.95 -15.98
N GLU A 41 -3.81 3.21 -16.42
CA GLU A 41 -2.62 3.95 -16.83
C GLU A 41 -1.74 4.29 -15.62
N LEU A 42 -2.34 4.75 -14.52
CA LEU A 42 -1.63 5.06 -13.27
C LEU A 42 -0.97 3.81 -12.64
N ILE A 43 -1.66 2.67 -12.63
CA ILE A 43 -1.10 1.39 -12.15
C ILE A 43 0.04 0.89 -13.05
N ARG A 44 -0.02 1.17 -14.37
CA ARG A 44 1.01 0.77 -15.33
C ARG A 44 2.27 1.62 -15.21
N ASP A 45 2.14 2.92 -14.96
CA ASP A 45 3.27 3.83 -14.71
C ASP A 45 3.96 3.57 -13.36
N LEU A 46 3.23 3.03 -12.38
CA LEU A 46 3.79 2.71 -11.07
C LEU A 46 4.39 1.29 -10.98
N ARG A 47 4.22 0.45 -12.01
CA ARG A 47 4.72 -0.94 -12.09
C ARG A 47 6.25 -1.12 -12.18
N PRO A 48 7.07 -0.20 -12.73
CA PRO A 48 8.51 -0.45 -12.88
C PRO A 48 9.28 -0.50 -11.55
N TYR A 49 8.72 0.03 -10.45
CA TYR A 49 9.40 0.16 -9.16
C TYR A 49 8.91 -0.87 -8.14
N ILE A 50 9.07 -2.15 -8.44
CA ILE A 50 9.04 -3.22 -7.41
C ILE A 50 10.42 -3.22 -6.74
N VAL A 51 10.62 -2.20 -5.89
CA VAL A 51 11.94 -1.75 -5.39
C VAL A 51 12.38 -2.51 -4.16
N THR A 52 12.78 -3.77 -4.31
CA THR A 52 13.34 -4.49 -3.17
C THR A 52 14.72 -5.10 -3.43
N ASP A 53 15.07 -5.46 -4.67
CA ASP A 53 16.40 -6.03 -4.95
C ASP A 53 17.46 -5.02 -5.41
N ASP A 54 17.07 -3.92 -6.07
CA ASP A 54 18.02 -3.07 -6.82
C ASP A 54 19.00 -2.27 -5.94
N VAL A 55 18.56 -1.86 -4.74
CA VAL A 55 19.35 -0.93 -3.90
C VAL A 55 20.65 -1.55 -3.40
N TYR A 56 20.67 -2.87 -3.14
CA TYR A 56 21.88 -3.54 -2.67
C TYR A 56 22.83 -3.90 -3.81
N GLU A 57 22.30 -4.33 -4.96
CA GLU A 57 23.10 -4.64 -6.15
C GLU A 57 23.82 -3.40 -6.69
N ASP A 58 23.12 -2.27 -6.81
CA ASP A 58 23.70 -0.98 -7.23
C ASP A 58 24.89 -0.54 -6.36
N ILE A 59 24.81 -0.78 -5.04
CA ILE A 59 25.84 -0.37 -4.09
C ILE A 59 27.03 -1.34 -4.11
N ASP A 60 26.79 -2.64 -4.29
CA ASP A 60 27.85 -3.65 -4.32
C ASP A 60 28.60 -3.68 -5.67
N GLU A 61 27.95 -3.31 -6.78
CA GLU A 61 28.59 -3.14 -8.08
C GLU A 61 29.64 -2.01 -8.07
N GLN A 62 29.41 -0.95 -7.30
CA GLN A 62 30.31 0.20 -7.20
C GLN A 62 31.43 0.03 -6.14
N ALA A 63 31.45 -1.09 -5.41
CA ALA A 63 32.40 -1.29 -4.31
C ALA A 63 33.84 -1.52 -4.80
N SER A 64 34.78 -0.72 -4.27
CA SER A 64 36.21 -0.86 -4.55
C SER A 64 36.81 -2.12 -3.90
N PHE A 65 37.98 -2.55 -4.36
CA PHE A 65 38.72 -3.67 -3.75
C PHE A 65 39.04 -3.42 -2.27
N GLY A 66 39.37 -2.18 -1.91
CA GLY A 66 39.60 -1.79 -0.51
C GLY A 66 38.35 -1.91 0.36
N ASP A 67 37.19 -1.58 -0.18
CA ASP A 67 35.89 -1.69 0.50
C ASP A 67 35.55 -3.17 0.76
N ARG A 68 35.76 -4.03 -0.23
CA ARG A 68 35.54 -5.48 -0.10
C ARG A 68 36.46 -6.11 0.95
N LEU A 69 37.71 -5.66 1.03
CA LEU A 69 38.65 -6.10 2.07
C LEU A 69 38.26 -5.60 3.46
N ALA A 70 37.87 -4.33 3.59
CA ALA A 70 37.44 -3.75 4.85
C ALA A 70 36.23 -4.48 5.44
N ASP A 71 35.24 -4.85 4.61
CA ASP A 71 34.06 -5.60 5.08
C ASP A 71 34.40 -7.01 5.54
N LYS A 72 35.28 -7.70 4.80
CA LYS A 72 35.75 -9.04 5.21
C LYS A 72 36.53 -8.97 6.52
N LEU A 73 37.38 -7.96 6.68
CA LEU A 73 38.15 -7.76 7.90
C LEU A 73 37.24 -7.37 9.07
N ALA A 74 36.27 -6.48 8.88
CA ALA A 74 35.34 -6.05 9.93
C ALA A 74 34.42 -7.19 10.38
N SER A 75 33.87 -7.96 9.44
CA SER A 75 33.02 -9.13 9.75
C SER A 75 33.79 -10.25 10.45
N TYR A 76 35.04 -10.50 10.06
CA TYR A 76 35.89 -11.49 10.69
C TYR A 76 36.36 -11.05 12.09
N ALA A 77 36.85 -9.81 12.22
CA ALA A 77 37.32 -9.26 13.48
C ALA A 77 36.19 -9.02 14.49
N GLY A 78 34.95 -8.82 14.03
CA GLY A 78 33.76 -8.68 14.89
C GLY A 78 33.18 -10.00 15.42
N SER A 79 33.75 -11.15 15.05
CA SER A 79 33.24 -12.46 15.49
C SER A 79 33.71 -12.83 16.90
N TRP A 80 32.78 -13.34 17.73
CA TRP A 80 33.10 -13.89 19.04
C TRP A 80 34.16 -15.01 19.01
N LYS A 81 34.17 -15.82 17.94
CA LYS A 81 35.17 -16.89 17.77
C LYS A 81 36.58 -16.34 17.57
N PHE A 82 36.70 -15.23 16.84
CA PHE A 82 37.98 -14.55 16.61
C PHE A 82 38.53 -13.96 17.92
N ILE A 83 37.69 -13.27 18.70
CA ILE A 83 38.08 -12.67 19.99
C ILE A 83 38.63 -13.73 20.95
N ILE A 84 37.93 -14.85 21.08
CA ILE A 84 38.34 -15.96 21.96
C ILE A 84 39.64 -16.61 21.45
N GLY A 85 39.73 -16.91 20.16
CA GLY A 85 40.92 -17.52 19.56
C GLY A 85 42.16 -16.62 19.66
N PHE A 86 42.01 -15.32 19.40
CA PHE A 86 43.06 -14.31 19.51
C PHE A 86 43.55 -14.17 20.96
N SER A 87 42.62 -14.11 21.91
CA SER A 87 42.96 -14.06 23.35
C SER A 87 43.71 -15.30 23.81
N LEU A 88 43.29 -16.49 23.36
CA LEU A 88 43.99 -17.74 23.67
C LEU A 88 45.39 -17.77 23.06
N ALA A 89 45.55 -17.34 21.82
CA ALA A 89 46.85 -17.24 21.16
C ALA A 89 47.80 -16.30 21.92
N MET A 90 47.31 -15.17 22.44
CA MET A 90 48.10 -14.28 23.29
C MET A 90 48.54 -14.96 24.59
N VAL A 91 47.64 -15.67 25.27
CA VAL A 91 47.98 -16.41 26.50
C VAL A 91 49.04 -17.49 26.23
N ILE A 92 48.90 -18.24 25.13
CA ILE A 92 49.88 -19.24 24.72
C ILE A 92 51.23 -18.60 24.41
N TRP A 93 51.25 -17.47 23.71
CA TRP A 93 52.48 -16.74 23.39
C TRP A 93 53.22 -16.28 24.64
N ILE A 94 52.49 -15.70 25.60
CA ILE A 94 53.02 -15.24 26.88
C ILE A 94 53.57 -16.44 27.67
N ALA A 95 52.80 -17.54 27.77
CA ALA A 95 53.22 -18.74 28.51
C ALA A 95 54.47 -19.41 27.88
N ALA A 96 54.53 -19.49 26.55
CA ALA A 96 55.67 -20.05 25.83
C ALA A 96 56.94 -19.23 26.03
N ASN A 97 56.86 -17.90 25.94
CA ASN A 97 58.02 -17.03 26.16
C ASN A 97 58.43 -16.95 27.64
N ALA A 98 57.47 -17.00 28.58
CA ALA A 98 57.76 -17.03 30.00
C ALA A 98 58.49 -18.31 30.45
N THR A 99 58.16 -19.45 29.85
CA THR A 99 58.79 -20.76 30.18
C THR A 99 60.17 -20.95 29.56
N LEU A 100 60.47 -20.27 28.44
CA LEU A 100 61.77 -20.35 27.77
C LEU A 100 62.84 -19.43 28.38
N ALA A 101 62.45 -18.45 29.22
CA ALA A 101 63.30 -17.54 29.99
C ALA A 101 64.55 -17.04 29.23
N ASP A 102 65.72 -17.67 29.44
CA ASP A 102 67.00 -17.27 28.84
C ASP A 102 67.13 -17.54 27.32
N ARG A 103 66.22 -18.36 26.75
CA ARG A 103 66.11 -18.60 25.30
C ARG A 103 64.83 -17.99 24.70
N ALA A 104 64.12 -17.16 25.46
CA ALA A 104 62.87 -16.57 24.99
C ALA A 104 63.11 -15.66 23.78
N PHE A 105 62.24 -15.78 22.78
CA PHE A 105 62.28 -14.94 21.58
C PHE A 105 61.75 -13.53 21.89
N ASP A 106 60.80 -13.41 22.82
CA ASP A 106 60.24 -12.16 23.32
C ASP A 106 60.24 -12.15 24.87
N PRO A 107 61.38 -11.86 25.52
CA PRO A 107 61.47 -11.81 26.98
C PRO A 107 60.59 -10.72 27.60
N PHE A 108 60.19 -10.89 28.87
CA PHE A 108 59.47 -9.84 29.60
C PHE A 108 60.27 -8.53 29.57
N PRO A 109 59.71 -7.39 29.10
CA PRO A 109 58.29 -7.01 29.06
C PRO A 109 57.52 -7.21 27.74
N PHE A 110 57.89 -8.17 26.88
CA PHE A 110 57.21 -8.53 25.61
C PHE A 110 57.13 -7.40 24.56
N ILE A 111 58.29 -6.90 24.13
CA ILE A 111 58.37 -5.75 23.21
C ILE A 111 57.80 -6.06 21.82
N LEU A 112 57.99 -7.28 21.31
CA LEU A 112 57.53 -7.65 19.97
C LEU A 112 56.02 -7.81 19.93
N LEU A 113 55.45 -8.45 20.96
CA LEU A 113 54.01 -8.54 21.13
C LEU A 113 53.38 -7.15 21.25
N ASN A 114 53.96 -6.26 22.06
CA ASN A 114 53.45 -4.91 22.22
C ASN A 114 53.50 -4.10 20.92
N LEU A 115 54.61 -4.18 20.17
CA LEU A 115 54.75 -3.51 18.87
C LEU A 115 53.71 -4.00 17.86
N THR A 116 53.50 -5.32 17.80
CA THR A 116 52.54 -5.95 16.88
C THR A 116 51.11 -5.53 17.22
N LEU A 117 50.73 -5.59 18.51
CA LEU A 117 49.40 -5.18 18.96
C LEU A 117 49.14 -3.70 18.73
N SER A 118 50.13 -2.84 18.99
CA SER A 118 50.02 -1.39 18.77
C SER A 118 49.80 -1.07 17.29
N THR A 119 50.55 -1.74 16.41
CA THR A 119 50.39 -1.56 14.95
C THR A 119 49.04 -2.08 14.47
N LEU A 120 48.60 -3.23 14.98
CA LEU A 120 47.30 -3.82 14.65
C LEU A 120 46.15 -2.90 15.09
N ALA A 121 46.20 -2.37 16.31
CA ALA A 121 45.20 -1.45 16.84
C ALA A 121 45.17 -0.12 16.06
N ALA A 122 46.33 0.41 15.68
CA ALA A 122 46.42 1.63 14.87
C ALA A 122 45.76 1.48 13.49
N LEU A 123 45.92 0.32 12.84
CA LEU A 123 45.27 0.03 11.56
C LEU A 123 43.79 -0.36 11.71
N GLN A 124 43.39 -0.86 12.88
CA GLN A 124 42.03 -1.31 13.13
C GLN A 124 41.02 -0.15 13.13
N ALA A 125 41.33 0.99 13.75
CA ALA A 125 40.39 2.10 13.86
C ALA A 125 39.95 2.70 12.49
N PRO A 126 40.85 2.98 11.53
CA PRO A 126 40.47 3.42 10.18
C PRO A 126 39.67 2.38 9.40
N VAL A 127 40.03 1.09 9.49
CA VAL A 127 39.32 0.01 8.80
C VAL A 127 37.90 -0.14 9.34
N ILE A 128 37.72 -0.09 10.66
CA ILE A 128 36.40 -0.10 11.29
C ILE A 128 35.61 1.14 10.86
N LEU A 129 36.22 2.32 10.85
CA LEU A 129 35.54 3.55 10.45
C LEU A 129 35.10 3.50 8.97
N MET A 130 35.92 2.94 8.08
CA MET A 130 35.57 2.73 6.67
C MET A 130 34.40 1.76 6.52
N ALA A 131 34.43 0.64 7.24
CA ALA A 131 33.33 -0.33 7.25
C ALA A 131 32.03 0.30 7.79
N GLN A 132 32.12 1.07 8.87
CA GLN A 132 30.98 1.79 9.46
C GLN A 132 30.42 2.86 8.52
N ASN A 133 31.27 3.67 7.89
CA ASN A 133 30.81 4.70 6.95
C ASN A 133 30.10 4.09 5.73
N ARG A 134 30.58 2.92 5.28
CA ARG A 134 29.93 2.19 4.19
C ARG A 134 28.59 1.58 4.61
N GLN A 135 28.53 0.95 5.78
CA GLN A 135 27.26 0.44 6.31
C GLN A 135 26.23 1.56 6.49
N ALA A 136 26.63 2.70 7.05
CA ALA A 136 25.75 3.86 7.22
C ALA A 136 25.26 4.43 5.87
N SER A 137 26.08 4.35 4.82
CA SER A 137 25.69 4.75 3.47
C SER A 137 24.64 3.80 2.87
N LYS A 138 24.83 2.48 3.04
CA LYS A 138 23.83 1.45 2.69
C LYS A 138 22.52 1.66 3.43
N ASP A 139 22.58 1.81 4.75
CA ASP A 139 21.41 2.00 5.60
C ASP A 139 20.64 3.27 5.20
N ARG A 140 21.35 4.36 4.83
CA ARG A 140 20.72 5.59 4.33
C ARG A 140 20.02 5.39 2.99
N ALA A 141 20.64 4.67 2.05
CA ALA A 141 20.03 4.40 0.74
C ALA A 141 18.75 3.56 0.89
N VAL A 142 18.79 2.53 1.75
CA VAL A 142 17.61 1.71 2.08
C VAL A 142 16.52 2.57 2.72
N ALA A 143 16.86 3.38 3.72
CA ALA A 143 15.88 4.26 4.37
C ALA A 143 15.25 5.28 3.40
N GLN A 144 16.02 5.81 2.43
CA GLN A 144 15.49 6.69 1.39
C GLN A 144 14.53 5.95 0.44
N ASN A 145 14.85 4.71 0.09
CA ASN A 145 13.97 3.88 -0.73
C ASN A 145 12.66 3.57 0.02
N ASP A 146 12.75 3.12 1.28
CA ASP A 146 11.61 2.83 2.13
C ASP A 146 10.69 4.06 2.28
N TYR A 147 11.29 5.25 2.43
CA TYR A 147 10.54 6.51 2.47
C TYR A 147 9.75 6.75 1.18
N LYS A 148 10.36 6.54 0.01
CA LYS A 148 9.68 6.71 -1.29
C LYS A 148 8.55 5.71 -1.47
N VAL A 149 8.78 4.45 -1.10
CA VAL A 149 7.75 3.41 -1.14
C VAL A 149 6.60 3.75 -0.20
N ASN A 150 6.89 4.24 1.00
CA ASN A 150 5.86 4.65 1.96
C ASN A 150 5.01 5.80 1.44
N LEU A 151 5.64 6.83 0.86
CA LEU A 151 4.92 7.96 0.25
C LEU A 151 4.04 7.51 -0.92
N LYS A 152 4.54 6.59 -1.75
CA LYS A 152 3.76 5.99 -2.84
C LYS A 152 2.55 5.24 -2.30
N ASN A 153 2.74 4.40 -1.27
CA ASN A 153 1.65 3.68 -0.64
C ASN A 153 0.62 4.63 -0.02
N GLU A 154 1.05 5.75 0.58
CA GLU A 154 0.13 6.76 1.12
C GLU A 154 -0.77 7.35 0.03
N VAL A 155 -0.18 7.69 -1.14
CA VAL A 155 -0.93 8.19 -2.30
C VAL A 155 -1.88 7.13 -2.86
N GLU A 156 -1.43 5.89 -3.02
CA GLU A 156 -2.26 4.77 -3.50
C GLU A 156 -3.43 4.49 -2.54
N ILE A 157 -3.19 4.54 -1.23
CA ILE A 157 -4.25 4.38 -0.22
C ILE A 157 -5.27 5.52 -0.29
N ALA A 158 -4.81 6.77 -0.49
CA ALA A 158 -5.70 7.91 -0.66
C ALA A 158 -6.56 7.79 -1.92
N ASP A 159 -5.98 7.31 -3.03
CA ASP A 159 -6.72 7.04 -4.26
C ASP A 159 -7.75 5.91 -4.09
N LEU A 160 -7.37 4.82 -3.42
CA LEU A 160 -8.28 3.73 -3.07
C LEU A 160 -9.44 4.22 -2.18
N HIS A 161 -9.18 5.10 -1.21
CA HIS A 161 -10.24 5.70 -0.39
C HIS A 161 -11.23 6.49 -1.25
N ARG A 162 -10.74 7.33 -2.18
CA ARG A 162 -11.62 8.07 -3.09
C ARG A 162 -12.48 7.15 -3.95
N LYS A 163 -11.91 6.06 -4.46
CA LYS A 163 -12.66 5.04 -5.22
C LYS A 163 -13.73 4.37 -4.36
N ILE A 164 -13.42 4.04 -3.11
CA ILE A 164 -14.39 3.47 -2.16
C ILE A 164 -15.51 4.47 -1.84
N ASP A 165 -15.18 5.74 -1.66
CA ASP A 165 -16.17 6.80 -1.42
C ASP A 165 -17.12 6.93 -2.61
N ASN A 166 -16.59 6.97 -3.84
CA ASN A 166 -17.39 7.01 -5.07
C ASN A 166 -18.33 5.79 -5.19
N LEU A 167 -17.83 4.58 -4.91
CA LEU A 167 -18.65 3.36 -4.91
C LEU A 167 -19.73 3.41 -3.83
N THR A 168 -19.40 3.94 -2.64
CA THR A 168 -20.35 4.07 -1.54
C THR A 168 -21.47 5.05 -1.90
N ASP A 169 -21.14 6.17 -2.54
CA ASP A 169 -22.12 7.15 -3.02
C ASP A 169 -23.01 6.59 -4.14
N ALA A 170 -22.42 5.84 -5.08
CA ALA A 170 -23.18 5.14 -6.12
C ALA A 170 -24.17 4.14 -5.52
N LEU A 171 -23.73 3.32 -4.55
CA LEU A 171 -24.59 2.37 -3.84
C LEU A 171 -25.70 3.07 -3.04
N ALA A 172 -25.38 4.21 -2.39
CA ALA A 172 -26.37 5.01 -1.68
C ALA A 172 -27.44 5.56 -2.64
N THR A 173 -27.03 6.03 -3.82
CA THR A 173 -27.92 6.52 -4.86
C THR A 173 -28.80 5.40 -5.40
N GLN A 174 -28.21 4.24 -5.73
CA GLN A 174 -28.96 3.06 -6.17
C GLN A 174 -30.00 2.63 -5.13
N THR A 175 -29.64 2.66 -3.83
CA THR A 175 -30.56 2.33 -2.74
C THR A 175 -31.74 3.31 -2.68
N ARG A 176 -31.50 4.61 -2.87
CA ARG A 176 -32.57 5.63 -2.92
C ARG A 176 -33.50 5.41 -4.10
N LEU A 177 -32.95 5.13 -5.29
CA LEU A 177 -33.73 4.88 -6.50
C LEU A 177 -34.60 3.63 -6.36
N VAL A 178 -34.05 2.54 -5.82
CA VAL A 178 -34.81 1.31 -5.54
C VAL A 178 -35.96 1.59 -4.58
N ASN A 179 -35.72 2.33 -3.50
CA ASN A 179 -36.79 2.68 -2.56
C ASN A 179 -37.87 3.56 -3.20
N ALA A 180 -37.49 4.57 -3.99
CA ALA A 180 -38.42 5.43 -4.71
C ALA A 180 -39.29 4.63 -5.69
N LEU A 181 -38.70 3.72 -6.45
CA LEU A 181 -39.41 2.83 -7.37
C LEU A 181 -40.40 1.92 -6.64
N VAL A 182 -39.99 1.34 -5.50
CA VAL A 182 -40.86 0.51 -4.66
C VAL A 182 -42.06 1.30 -4.14
N GLU A 183 -41.86 2.55 -3.72
CA GLU A 183 -42.93 3.43 -3.27
C GLU A 183 -43.89 3.82 -4.41
N ALA A 184 -43.36 4.16 -5.59
CA ALA A 184 -44.15 4.47 -6.78
C ALA A 184 -45.03 3.27 -7.17
N ARG A 185 -44.44 2.07 -7.28
CA ARG A 185 -45.17 0.83 -7.56
C ARG A 185 -46.24 0.52 -6.52
N ARG A 186 -45.98 0.76 -5.24
CA ARG A 186 -46.99 0.61 -4.18
C ARG A 186 -48.17 1.56 -4.38
N LYS A 187 -47.91 2.82 -4.75
CA LYS A 187 -48.97 3.81 -5.04
C LYS A 187 -49.81 3.35 -6.23
N GLU A 188 -49.21 2.99 -7.36
CA GLU A 188 -49.91 2.48 -8.54
C GLU A 188 -50.80 1.26 -8.22
N LEU A 189 -50.24 0.28 -7.50
CA LEU A 189 -50.97 -0.92 -7.12
C LEU A 189 -52.16 -0.59 -6.21
N SER A 190 -51.96 0.30 -5.23
CA SER A 190 -53.05 0.71 -4.32
C SER A 190 -54.15 1.49 -5.03
N ALA A 191 -53.81 2.34 -6.00
CA ALA A 191 -54.78 3.05 -6.83
C ALA A 191 -55.60 2.06 -7.67
N THR A 192 -54.93 1.08 -8.28
CA THR A 192 -55.57 0.03 -9.07
C THR A 192 -56.51 -0.82 -8.23
N ILE A 193 -56.07 -1.26 -7.04
CA ILE A 193 -56.92 -2.01 -6.09
C ILE A 193 -58.17 -1.21 -5.72
N ARG A 194 -58.01 0.09 -5.43
CA ARG A 194 -59.13 0.96 -5.07
C ARG A 194 -60.16 1.10 -6.19
N VAL A 195 -59.71 1.22 -7.44
CA VAL A 195 -60.58 1.29 -8.63
C VAL A 195 -61.35 -0.02 -8.80
N ILE A 196 -60.68 -1.16 -8.65
CA ILE A 196 -61.31 -2.48 -8.74
C ILE A 196 -62.35 -2.65 -7.61
N GLU A 197 -62.04 -2.24 -6.39
CA GLU A 197 -63.00 -2.28 -5.27
C GLU A 197 -64.22 -1.38 -5.52
N SER A 198 -64.04 -0.17 -6.07
CA SER A 198 -65.17 0.69 -6.43
C SER A 198 -66.03 0.10 -7.55
N ALA A 199 -65.43 -0.51 -8.56
CA ALA A 199 -66.18 -1.17 -9.63
C ALA A 199 -66.95 -2.40 -9.11
N ARG A 200 -66.37 -3.15 -8.16
CA ARG A 200 -67.01 -4.29 -7.50
C ARG A 200 -68.18 -3.88 -6.62
N SER A 201 -68.04 -2.77 -5.88
CA SER A 201 -69.13 -2.27 -5.02
C SER A 201 -70.29 -1.69 -5.84
N GLU A 202 -70.03 -1.04 -6.97
CA GLU A 202 -71.06 -0.60 -7.93
C GLU A 202 -71.80 -1.79 -8.57
N GLN A 203 -71.09 -2.86 -8.96
CA GLN A 203 -71.71 -4.08 -9.47
C GLN A 203 -72.58 -4.80 -8.43
N ALA A 204 -72.15 -4.84 -7.17
CA ALA A 204 -72.94 -5.40 -6.07
C ALA A 204 -74.20 -4.56 -5.78
N ALA A 205 -74.12 -3.23 -5.91
CA ALA A 205 -75.28 -2.34 -5.76
C ALA A 205 -76.30 -2.48 -6.91
N ASN A 206 -75.83 -2.63 -8.16
CA ASN A 206 -76.70 -2.85 -9.32
C ASN A 206 -77.35 -4.25 -9.34
N GLY A 207 -76.63 -5.29 -8.88
CA GLY A 207 -77.19 -6.65 -8.78
C GLY A 207 -78.33 -6.79 -7.77
N ASN A 208 -78.37 -5.92 -6.75
CA ASN A 208 -79.41 -5.92 -5.73
C ASN A 208 -80.66 -5.10 -6.11
N GLN A 209 -80.62 -4.37 -7.23
CA GLN A 209 -81.80 -3.68 -7.81
C GLN A 209 -82.49 -4.49 -8.92
N ALA A 210 -81.87 -5.57 -9.39
CA ALA A 210 -82.36 -6.40 -10.49
C ALA A 210 -83.07 -7.69 -10.03
N ASN A 211 -83.31 -7.86 -8.72
CA ASN A 211 -83.96 -9.02 -8.10
C ASN A 211 -85.02 -8.53 -7.10
#